data_AF-A0A3C1KRZ0-F1
#
_entry.id   AF-A0A3C1KRZ0-F1
#
_cell.length_a   1.000
_cell.length_b   1.000
_cell.length_c   1.000
_cell.angle_alpha   90.00
_cell.angle_beta   90.00
_cell.angle_gamma   90.00
#
_symmetry.space_group_name_H-M   'P 1'
#
loop_
_entity.id
_entity.type
_entity.pdbx_description
1 polymer ?
#
loop_
_entity_poly.entity_id
_entity_poly.type
_entity_poly.pdbx_seq_one_letter_code
_entity_poly.pdbx_strand_id
1 'polypeptide(L)'
;MLPVARRGLEAIGIAATESDRYLGIIEQRLASGQTGARWQLSRLGQAQPGAQRPDFDQLRDMLEAYRLRSESNTPVAEWTP
;
A
#
# COMPACT_ATOMS: atom_id res chain seq x y z
N MET A 1 -5.89 16.69 5.13
CA MET A 1 -5.96 16.71 3.65
C MET A 1 -7.14 15.90 3.10
N LEU A 2 -7.43 14.69 3.59
CA LEU A 2 -8.56 13.89 3.09
C LEU A 2 -9.94 14.58 3.13
N PRO A 3 -10.32 15.36 4.17
CA PRO A 3 -11.59 16.08 4.16
C PRO A 3 -11.69 17.16 3.06
N VAL A 4 -10.55 17.72 2.64
CA VAL A 4 -10.50 18.70 1.54
C VAL A 4 -10.67 17.97 0.20
N ALA A 5 -10.00 16.83 0.02
CA ALA A 5 -10.15 16.00 -1.17
C ALA A 5 -11.60 15.53 -1.36
N ARG A 6 -12.26 15.09 -0.28
CA ARG A 6 -13.68 14.72 -0.27
C ARG A 6 -14.57 15.83 -0.83
N ARG A 7 -14.48 17.04 -0.26
CA ARG A 7 -15.26 18.20 -0.73
C ARG A 7 -14.96 18.57 -2.18
N GLY A 8 -13.70 18.45 -2.60
CA GLY A 8 -13.31 18.71 -3.98
C GLY A 8 -13.94 17.73 -4.97
N LEU A 9 -13.95 16.44 -4.63
CA LEU A 9 -14.57 15.39 -5.44
C LEU A 9 -16.10 15.56 -5.51
N GLU A 10 -16.74 15.88 -4.40
CA GLU A 10 -18.17 16.22 -4.34
C GLU A 10 -18.49 17.42 -5.24
N ALA A 11 -17.66 18.48 -5.21
CA ALA A 11 -17.88 19.70 -5.98
C ALA A 11 -17.79 19.49 -7.51
N ILE A 12 -17.06 18.47 -7.97
CA ILE A 12 -16.98 18.11 -9.40
C ILE A 12 -17.93 16.96 -9.78
N GLY A 13 -18.84 16.57 -8.89
CA GLY A 13 -19.92 15.62 -9.17
C GLY A 13 -19.55 14.14 -9.05
N ILE A 14 -18.45 13.80 -8.37
CA ILE A 14 -18.09 12.39 -8.11
C ILE A 14 -18.99 11.82 -7.02
N ALA A 15 -19.46 10.59 -7.22
CA ALA A 15 -20.34 9.92 -6.27
C ALA A 15 -19.65 9.71 -4.91
N ALA A 16 -20.38 9.96 -3.81
CA ALA A 16 -19.88 9.76 -2.45
C ALA A 16 -19.33 8.34 -2.25
N THR A 17 -20.06 7.31 -2.71
CA THR A 17 -19.66 5.91 -2.63
C THR A 17 -18.32 5.60 -3.30
N GLU A 18 -18.02 6.24 -4.43
CA GLU A 18 -16.75 6.07 -5.14
C GLU A 18 -15.62 6.82 -4.42
N SER A 19 -15.86 8.08 -4.05
CA SER A 19 -14.87 8.88 -3.32
C SER A 19 -14.53 8.27 -1.96
N ASP A 20 -15.52 7.78 -1.21
CA ASP A 20 -15.37 7.09 0.07
C ASP A 20 -14.48 5.86 -0.05
N ARG A 21 -14.74 5.04 -1.07
CA ARG A 21 -13.94 3.84 -1.32
C ARG A 21 -12.46 4.18 -1.50
N TYR A 22 -12.14 5.12 -2.39
CA TYR A 22 -10.75 5.43 -2.71
C TYR A 22 -10.06 6.26 -1.63
N LEU A 23 -10.75 7.24 -1.03
CA LEU A 23 -10.19 8.02 0.08
C LEU A 23 -9.99 7.15 1.33
N GLY A 24 -10.86 6.17 1.58
CA GLY A 24 -10.71 5.20 2.66
C GLY A 24 -9.44 4.35 2.50
N ILE A 25 -9.11 3.91 1.28
CA ILE A 25 -7.85 3.20 1.00
C ILE A 25 -6.62 4.09 1.33
N ILE A 26 -6.69 5.39 1.01
CA ILE A 26 -5.61 6.33 1.34
C ILE A 26 -5.51 6.51 2.85
N GLU A 27 -6.64 6.65 3.55
CA GLU A 27 -6.69 6.76 5.01
C GLU A 27 -6.06 5.54 5.70
N GLN A 28 -6.39 4.32 5.26
CA GLN A 28 -5.79 3.09 5.77
C GLN A 28 -4.27 3.05 5.59
N ARG A 29 -3.76 3.50 4.44
CA ARG A 29 -2.30 3.58 4.20
C ARG A 29 -1.61 4.60 5.09
N LEU A 30 -2.25 5.74 5.33
CA LEU A 30 -1.73 6.75 6.26
C LEU A 30 -1.70 6.23 7.68
N ALA A 31 -2.75 5.52 8.11
CA ALA A 31 -2.85 4.95 9.45
C ALA A 31 -1.82 3.83 9.70
N SER A 32 -1.64 2.91 8.75
CA SER A 32 -0.67 1.82 8.88
C SER A 32 0.77 2.25 8.60
N GLY A 33 0.95 3.35 7.87
CA GLY A 33 2.26 3.75 7.35
C GLY A 33 2.86 2.74 6.35
N GLN A 34 2.06 1.79 5.85
CA GLN A 34 2.53 0.73 4.96
C GLN A 34 2.37 1.16 3.49
N THR A 35 3.50 1.28 2.81
CA THR A 35 3.58 1.45 1.35
C THR A 35 4.09 0.17 0.70
N GLY A 36 3.96 0.05 -0.63
CA GLY A 36 4.54 -1.08 -1.37
C GLY A 36 6.04 -1.23 -1.11
N ALA A 37 6.79 -0.12 -1.17
CA ALA A 37 8.22 -0.13 -0.88
C ALA A 37 8.55 -0.55 0.56
N ARG A 38 7.81 -0.05 1.56
CA ARG A 38 8.01 -0.46 2.96
C ARG A 38 7.67 -1.93 3.18
N TRP A 39 6.62 -2.43 2.53
CA TRP A 39 6.27 -3.84 2.56
C TRP A 39 7.39 -4.69 1.94
N GLN A 40 7.89 -4.33 0.75
CA GLN A 40 8.99 -5.05 0.09
C GLN A 40 10.27 -5.07 0.95
N LEU A 41 10.63 -3.93 1.54
CA LEU A 41 11.77 -3.85 2.46
C LEU A 41 11.56 -4.69 3.72
N SER A 42 10.36 -4.69 4.31
CA SER A 42 10.00 -5.55 5.44
C SER A 42 10.19 -7.04 5.09
N ARG A 43 9.66 -7.45 3.94
CA ARG A 43 9.75 -8.83 3.44
C ARG A 43 11.18 -9.30 3.20
N LEU A 44 12.06 -8.39 2.80
CA LEU A 44 13.49 -8.65 2.61
C LEU A 44 14.30 -8.48 3.91
N GLY A 45 13.67 -8.18 5.06
CA GLY A 45 14.36 -7.92 6.32
C GLY A 45 15.15 -6.61 6.35
N GLN A 46 14.91 -5.69 5.41
CA GLN A 46 15.65 -4.45 5.19
C GLN A 46 14.98 -3.20 5.76
N ALA A 47 14.08 -3.34 6.72
CA ALA A 47 13.47 -2.19 7.40
C ALA A 47 14.47 -1.42 8.30
N GLN A 48 15.69 -1.96 8.51
CA GLN A 48 16.71 -1.39 9.39
C GLN A 48 18.01 -1.07 8.65
N PRO A 49 18.74 -0.01 9.06
CA PRO A 49 20.07 0.30 8.51
C PRO A 49 21.06 -0.86 8.74
N GLY A 50 21.82 -1.24 7.70
CA GLY A 50 22.87 -2.26 7.80
C GLY A 50 22.46 -3.68 7.39
N ALA A 51 21.25 -3.87 6.87
CA ALA A 51 20.81 -5.16 6.34
C ALA A 51 21.70 -5.62 5.16
N GLN A 52 21.97 -6.92 5.12
CA GLN A 52 22.75 -7.53 4.05
C GLN A 52 21.95 -7.50 2.74
N ARG A 53 22.63 -7.45 1.59
CA ARG A 53 21.93 -7.48 0.30
C ARG A 53 21.16 -8.80 0.16
N PRO A 54 19.91 -8.76 -0.33
CA PRO A 54 19.10 -9.95 -0.50
C PRO A 54 19.65 -10.78 -1.67
N ASP A 55 19.53 -12.10 -1.55
CA ASP A 55 19.85 -13.01 -2.64
C ASP A 55 18.72 -13.09 -3.69
N PHE A 56 18.97 -13.81 -4.78
CA PHE A 56 18.00 -13.93 -5.88
C PHE A 56 16.73 -14.69 -5.48
N ASP A 57 16.82 -15.66 -4.59
CA ASP A 57 15.66 -16.44 -4.14
C ASP A 57 14.74 -15.57 -3.28
N GLN A 58 15.29 -14.78 -2.36
CA GLN A 58 14.56 -13.80 -1.55
C GLN A 58 13.87 -12.75 -2.42
N LEU A 59 14.53 -12.26 -3.48
CA LEU A 59 13.95 -11.31 -4.41
C LEU A 59 12.81 -11.93 -5.23
N ARG A 60 12.96 -13.18 -5.68
CA ARG A 60 11.92 -13.91 -6.41
C ARG A 60 10.69 -14.13 -5.54
N ASP A 61 10.89 -14.61 -4.32
CA ASP A 61 9.80 -14.93 -3.39
C ASP A 61 9.05 -13.65 -2.96
N MET A 62 9.77 -12.55 -2.73
CA MET A 62 9.17 -11.24 -2.48
C MET A 62 8.34 -10.77 -3.68
N LEU A 63 8.87 -10.89 -4.91
CA LEU A 63 8.17 -10.47 -6.12
C LEU A 63 6.90 -11.28 -6.38
N GLU A 64 6.96 -12.60 -6.21
CA GLU A 64 5.80 -13.48 -6.35
C GLU A 64 4.71 -13.12 -5.33
N ALA A 65 5.10 -12.95 -4.07
CA ALA A 65 4.19 -12.53 -3.01
C ALA A 65 3.59 -11.14 -3.26
N TYR A 66 4.36 -10.21 -3.82
CA TYR A 66 3.89 -8.88 -4.20
C TYR A 66 2.86 -8.96 -5.33
N ARG A 67 3.18 -9.72 -6.38
CA ARG A 67 2.34 -9.90 -7.56
C ARG A 67 0.97 -10.48 -7.18
N LEU A 68 0.94 -11.57 -6.42
CA LEU A 68 -0.30 -12.22 -6.00
C LEU A 68 -1.23 -11.26 -5.23
N ARG A 69 -0.65 -10.45 -4.33
CA ARG A 69 -1.43 -9.47 -3.57
C ARG A 69 -1.91 -8.30 -4.42
N SER A 70 -1.05 -7.80 -5.31
CA SER A 70 -1.44 -6.76 -6.27
C SER A 70 -2.58 -7.22 -7.19
N GLU A 71 -2.53 -8.46 -7.67
CA GLU A 71 -3.57 -9.07 -8.52
C GLU A 71 -4.89 -9.25 -7.76
N SER A 72 -4.84 -9.54 -6.45
CA SER A 72 -6.04 -9.61 -5.61
C SER A 72 -6.74 -8.26 -5.39
N ASN A 73 -6.12 -7.16 -5.81
CA ASN A 73 -6.63 -5.79 -5.66
C ASN A 73 -6.96 -5.41 -4.20
N THR A 74 -6.28 -6.05 -3.25
CA THR A 74 -6.37 -5.73 -1.83
C THR A 74 -5.46 -4.53 -1.52
N PRO A 75 -5.91 -3.55 -0.71
CA PRO A 75 -5.08 -2.43 -0.30
C PRO A 75 -3.78 -2.88 0.34
N VAL A 76 -2.65 -2.29 -0.06
CA VAL A 76 -1.33 -2.61 0.53
C VAL A 76 -1.28 -2.43 2.05
N ALA A 77 -2.15 -1.58 2.63
CA ALA A 77 -2.27 -1.40 4.07
C ALA A 77 -2.78 -2.66 4.80
N GLU A 78 -3.39 -3.61 4.09
CA GLU A 78 -3.95 -4.85 4.65
C GLU A 78 -2.98 -6.04 4.49
N TRP A 79 -1.86 -5.87 3.79
CA TRP A 79 -0.93 -6.97 3.54
C TRP A 79 -0.12 -7.30 4.78
N THR A 80 -0.01 -8.59 5.13
CA THR A 80 0.89 -9.03 6.20
C THR A 80 2.35 -8.74 5.82
N PRO A 81 3.15 -8.10 6.70
CA PRO A 81 4.55 -7.74 6.44
C PRO A 81 5.50 -8.90 6.13
#